data_AF-A0A535B0I3-F1
#
_entry.id   AF-A0A535B0I3-F1
#
_cell.length_a   1.000
_cell.length_b   1.000
_cell.length_c   1.000
_cell.angle_alpha   90.00
_cell.angle_beta   90.00
_cell.angle_gamma   90.00
#
_symmetry.space_group_name_H-M   'P 1'
#
loop_
_entity.id
_entity.type
_entity.pdbx_description
1 polymer ?
#
loop_
_entity_poly.entity_id
_entity_poly.type
_entity_poly.pdbx_seq_one_letter_code
_entity_poly.pdbx_strand_id
1 'polypeptide(L)'
;MALPKKIHPAEEMVKAVYEKGVLRPLRPLRLKNQSRVLVTLYPERHWRNEFERLLRRMKARTKVIPQEVIDAEITRARGEVKARRRAARRPA
;
A
#
# COMPACT_ATOMS: atom_id res chain seq x y z
N MET A 1 -22.05 -3.61 -17.54
CA MET A 1 -21.89 -4.80 -16.66
C MET A 1 -20.90 -4.45 -15.57
N ALA A 2 -21.36 -4.39 -14.31
CA ALA A 2 -20.51 -4.08 -13.17
C ALA A 2 -19.79 -5.36 -12.72
N LEU A 3 -18.46 -5.31 -12.60
CA LEU A 3 -17.68 -6.41 -12.03
C LEU A 3 -18.07 -6.58 -10.55
N PRO A 4 -18.30 -7.82 -10.06
CA PRO A 4 -18.57 -8.04 -8.66
C PRO A 4 -17.34 -7.64 -7.84
N LYS A 5 -17.52 -6.73 -6.86
CA LYS A 5 -16.55 -6.49 -5.79
C LYS A 5 -16.40 -7.79 -5.01
N LYS A 6 -15.50 -8.67 -5.43
CA LYS A 6 -14.94 -9.69 -4.55
C LYS A 6 -14.19 -8.91 -3.47
N ILE A 7 -14.84 -8.74 -2.32
CA ILE A 7 -14.18 -8.34 -1.09
C ILE A 7 -13.27 -9.52 -0.76
N HIS A 8 -12.05 -9.52 -1.30
CA HIS A 8 -10.99 -10.30 -0.69
C HIS A 8 -10.94 -9.84 0.77
N PRO A 9 -10.97 -10.75 1.77
CA PRO A 9 -10.68 -10.33 3.13
C PRO A 9 -9.33 -9.61 3.07
N ALA A 10 -9.33 -8.32 3.40
CA ALA A 10 -8.11 -7.54 3.37
C ALA A 10 -7.10 -8.26 4.25
N GLU A 11 -5.98 -8.68 3.65
CA GLU A 11 -4.91 -9.35 4.39
C GLU A 11 -4.45 -8.39 5.49
N GLU A 12 -4.75 -8.73 6.75
CA GLU A 12 -4.41 -7.90 7.89
C GLU A 12 -3.03 -8.32 8.43
N MET A 13 -2.05 -7.43 8.33
CA MET A 13 -0.74 -7.65 8.93
C MET A 13 -0.80 -7.36 10.44
N VAL A 14 -0.62 -8.41 11.23
CA VAL A 14 -0.59 -8.34 12.69
C VAL A 14 0.82 -8.63 13.18
N LYS A 15 1.36 -7.74 14.01
CA LYS A 15 2.60 -8.02 14.73
C LYS A 15 2.30 -8.92 15.92
N ALA A 16 3.10 -9.95 16.10
CA ALA A 16 2.96 -10.90 17.19
C ALA A 16 4.33 -11.27 17.79
N VAL A 17 4.33 -11.68 19.05
CA VAL A 17 5.49 -12.24 19.75
C VAL A 17 5.22 -13.71 19.99
N TYR A 18 6.23 -14.54 19.71
CA TYR A 18 6.19 -15.95 20.05
C TYR A 18 6.83 -16.14 21.44
N GLU A 19 6.03 -16.51 22.43
CA GLU A 19 6.48 -16.70 23.80
C GLU A 19 5.86 -17.97 24.40
N LYS A 20 6.67 -18.83 25.01
CA LYS A 20 6.23 -20.06 25.69
C LYS A 20 5.34 -20.96 24.81
N GLY A 21 5.67 -21.09 23.53
CA GLY A 21 4.92 -21.93 22.59
C GLY A 21 3.67 -21.28 21.98
N VAL A 22 3.34 -20.04 22.36
CA VAL A 22 2.11 -19.35 21.95
C VAL A 22 2.44 -18.10 21.13
N LEU A 23 1.78 -17.96 19.98
CA LEU A 23 1.83 -16.74 19.16
C LEU A 23 0.85 -15.70 19.72
N ARG A 24 1.36 -14.64 20.35
CA ARG A 24 0.57 -13.59 20.99
C ARG A 24 0.56 -12.33 20.13
N PRO A 25 -0.59 -11.85 19.65
CA PRO A 25 -0.65 -10.60 18.89
C PRO A 25 -0.34 -9.41 19.80
N LEU A 26 0.36 -8.40 19.28
CA LEU A 26 0.66 -7.16 19.99
C LEU A 26 -0.55 -6.22 20.11
N ARG A 27 -1.64 -6.54 19.43
CA ARG A 27 -2.91 -5.80 19.45
C ARG A 27 -4.08 -6.76 19.48
N PRO A 28 -5.21 -6.40 20.11
CA PRO A 28 -6.42 -7.22 20.08
C PRO A 28 -6.91 -7.46 18.66
N LEU A 29 -7.26 -8.72 18.36
CA LEU A 29 -7.85 -9.11 17.08
C LEU A 29 -9.37 -9.14 17.19
N ARG A 30 -10.06 -8.60 16.19
CA ARG A 30 -11.52 -8.65 16.09
C ARG A 30 -11.98 -9.99 15.53
N LEU A 31 -11.69 -11.07 16.25
CA LEU A 31 -12.07 -12.43 15.89
C LEU A 31 -13.23 -12.93 16.76
N LYS A 32 -14.09 -13.77 16.20
CA LYS A 32 -15.15 -14.44 16.96
C LYS A 32 -14.52 -15.51 17.85
N ASN A 33 -15.11 -15.75 19.02
CA ASN A 33 -14.66 -16.85 19.87
C ASN A 33 -14.66 -18.18 19.09
N GLN A 34 -13.59 -18.97 19.29
CA GLN A 34 -13.38 -20.26 18.62
C GLN A 34 -13.31 -20.20 17.08
N SER A 35 -13.09 -19.02 16.49
CA SER A 35 -12.87 -18.93 15.04
C SER A 35 -11.56 -19.61 14.63
N ARG A 36 -11.62 -20.48 13.62
CA ARG A 36 -10.43 -21.02 12.96
C ARG A 36 -10.01 -20.04 11.85
N VAL A 37 -8.76 -19.60 11.91
CA VAL A 37 -8.17 -18.72 10.89
C VAL A 37 -6.83 -19.27 10.45
N LEU A 38 -6.52 -19.07 9.17
CA LEU A 38 -5.20 -19.38 8.64
C LEU A 38 -4.26 -18.20 8.93
N VAL A 39 -3.09 -18.48 9.49
CA VAL A 39 -2.07 -17.46 9.75
C VAL A 39 -0.84 -17.77 8.91
N THR A 40 -0.38 -16.77 8.16
CA THR A 40 0.88 -16.87 7.43
C THR A 40 1.96 -16.14 8.22
N LEU A 41 3.00 -16.86 8.64
CA LEU A 41 4.14 -16.26 9.33
C LEU A 41 5.11 -15.71 8.31
N TYR A 42 5.32 -14.40 8.34
CA TYR A 42 6.31 -13.72 7.50
C TYR A 42 7.42 -13.15 8.38
N PRO A 43 8.67 -13.63 8.27
CA PRO A 43 9.78 -12.98 8.94
C PRO A 43 9.96 -11.58 8.37
N GLU A 44 9.92 -10.56 9.23
CA GLU A 44 9.97 -9.15 8.81
C GLU A 44 11.18 -8.86 7.90
N ARG A 45 12.32 -9.52 8.15
CA ARG A 45 13.54 -9.39 7.35
C ARG A 45 13.33 -9.74 5.87
N HIS A 46 12.57 -10.80 5.57
CA HIS A 46 12.35 -11.22 4.19
C HIS A 46 11.48 -10.21 3.43
N TRP A 47 10.39 -9.76 4.03
CA TRP A 47 9.54 -8.73 3.43
C TRP A 47 10.30 -7.43 3.20
N ARG A 48 11.10 -7.00 4.19
CA ARG A 48 11.93 -5.79 4.07
C ARG A 48 12.94 -5.91 2.94
N ASN A 49 13.61 -7.06 2.82
CA ASN A 49 14.59 -7.30 1.76
C ASN A 49 13.95 -7.29 0.37
N GLU A 50 12.79 -7.91 0.20
CA GLU A 50 12.06 -7.89 -1.08
C GLU A 50 11.57 -6.48 -1.43
N PHE A 51 11.07 -5.73 -0.44
CA PHE A 51 10.67 -4.35 -0.63
C PHE A 51 11.85 -3.45 -1.01
N GLU A 52 12.99 -3.59 -0.33
CA GLU A 52 14.22 -2.86 -0.68
C GLU A 52 14.72 -3.20 -2.07
N ARG A 53 14.69 -4.49 -2.46
CA ARG A 53 15.04 -4.92 -3.83
C ARG A 53 14.12 -4.27 -4.86
N LEU A 54 12.81 -4.24 -4.61
CA LEU A 54 11.85 -3.58 -5.49
C LEU A 54 12.14 -2.07 -5.61
N LEU A 55 12.37 -1.39 -4.49
CA LEU A 55 12.72 0.03 -4.47
C LEU A 55 14.01 0.31 -5.24
N ARG A 56 15.05 -0.54 -5.10
CA ARG A 56 16.29 -0.41 -5.87
C ARG A 56 16.04 -0.55 -7.37
N ARG A 57 15.24 -1.54 -7.80
CA ARG A 57 14.87 -1.70 -9.22
C ARG A 57 14.05 -0.53 -9.74
N MET A 58 13.15 0.02 -8.93
CA MET A 58 12.38 1.22 -9.28
C MET A 58 13.31 2.41 -9.47
N LYS A 59 14.16 2.70 -8.46
CA LYS A 59 15.15 3.78 -8.51
C LYS A 59 16.09 3.65 -9.70
N ALA A 60 16.57 2.44 -10.01
CA ALA A 60 17.44 2.20 -11.15
C ALA A 60 16.75 2.56 -12.48
N ARG A 61 15.47 2.18 -12.64
CA ARG A 61 14.67 2.52 -13.82
C ARG A 61 14.41 4.02 -13.94
N THR A 62 14.14 4.69 -12.82
CA THR A 62 13.83 6.12 -12.81
C THR A 62 15.07 7.03 -12.78
N LYS A 63 16.27 6.49 -12.52
CA LYS A 63 17.52 7.25 -12.51
C LYS A 63 17.83 7.92 -13.85
N VAL A 64 17.33 7.37 -14.94
CA VAL A 64 17.50 7.91 -16.30
C VAL A 64 16.65 9.18 -16.51
N ILE A 65 15.62 9.38 -15.70
CA ILE A 65 14.72 10.53 -15.82
C ILE A 65 15.29 11.68 -14.95
N PRO A 66 15.66 12.82 -15.55
CA PRO A 66 16.11 13.99 -14.81
C PRO A 66 15.01 14.49 -13.85
N GLN A 67 15.41 14.99 -12.68
CA GLN A 67 14.48 15.48 -11.67
C GLN A 67 13.60 16.62 -12.22
N GLU A 68 14.17 17.43 -13.12
CA GLU A 68 13.50 18.55 -13.78
C GLU A 68 12.30 18.08 -14.62
N VAL A 69 12.42 16.91 -15.27
CA VAL A 69 11.34 16.31 -16.07
C VAL A 69 10.22 15.82 -15.15
N ILE A 70 10.58 15.21 -14.01
CA ILE A 70 9.62 14.77 -13.00
C ILE A 70 8.86 15.96 -12.43
N ASP A 71 9.56 17.02 -12.07
CA ASP A 71 8.98 18.22 -11.45
C ASP A 71 8.10 19.01 -12.45
N ALA A 72 8.51 19.08 -13.71
CA ALA A 72 7.70 19.66 -14.78
C ALA A 72 6.37 18.89 -14.96
N GLU A 73 6.42 17.56 -14.98
CA GLU A 73 5.24 16.72 -15.15
C GLU A 73 4.30 16.78 -13.93
N ILE A 74 4.85 16.80 -12.71
CA ILE A 74 4.07 17.02 -11.47
C ILE A 74 3.39 18.39 -11.50
N THR A 75 4.12 19.43 -11.91
CA THR A 75 3.59 20.79 -11.99
C THR A 75 2.47 20.89 -13.01
N ARG A 76 2.64 20.28 -14.19
CA ARG A 76 1.62 20.15 -15.22
C ARG A 76 0.38 19.44 -14.69
N ALA A 77 0.53 18.26 -14.10
CA ALA A 77 -0.59 17.48 -13.56
C ALA A 77 -1.36 18.26 -12.48
N ARG A 78 -0.66 18.98 -11.59
CA ARG A 78 -1.28 19.88 -10.60
C ARG A 78 -2.06 21.02 -11.29
N GLY A 79 -1.51 21.58 -12.35
CA GLY A 79 -2.16 22.60 -13.19
C GLY A 79 -3.47 22.09 -13.78
N GLU A 80 -3.46 20.90 -14.38
CA GLU A 80 -4.63 20.25 -14.98
C GLU A 80 -5.74 20.00 -13.95
N VAL A 81 -5.40 19.50 -12.76
CA VAL A 81 -6.37 19.30 -11.67
C VAL A 81 -6.96 20.63 -11.21
N LYS A 82 -6.13 21.67 -11.05
CA LYS A 82 -6.61 23.02 -10.67
C LYS A 82 -7.52 23.61 -11.75
N ALA A 83 -7.15 23.48 -13.02
CA ALA A 83 -7.94 23.96 -14.15
C ALA A 83 -9.31 23.26 -14.22
N ARG A 84 -9.34 21.93 -14.09
CA ARG A 84 -10.59 21.15 -14.00
C ARG A 84 -11.47 21.60 -12.84
N ARG A 85 -10.89 21.79 -11.65
CA ARG A 85 -11.64 22.29 -10.48
C ARG A 85 -12.19 23.70 -10.67
N ARG A 86 -11.45 24.58 -11.35
CA ARG A 86 -11.90 25.95 -11.66
C ARG A 86 -13.00 25.96 -12.73
N ALA A 87 -12.87 25.15 -13.77
CA ALA A 87 -13.90 24.97 -14.79
C ALA A 87 -15.20 24.43 -14.19
N ALA A 88 -15.12 23.47 -13.28
CA ALA A 88 -16.28 22.93 -12.56
C ALA A 88 -16.92 23.92 -11.55
N ARG A 89 -16.24 25.03 -11.22
CA ARG A 89 -16.72 26.06 -10.27
C ARG A 89 -17.21 27.35 -10.94
N ARG A 90 -17.02 27.51 -12.25
CA ARG A 90 -17.59 28.64 -12.98
C ARG A 90 -19.06 28.29 -13.30
N PRO A 91 -20.05 29.06 -12.80
CA PRO A 91 -21.41 28.93 -13.32
C PRO A 91 -21.42 29.42 -14.77
N ALA A 92 -22.31 28.82 -15.58
CA ALA A 92 -22.57 29.24 -16.95
C ALA A 92 -23.10 30.68 -17.01
#